data_AF-A0A2D6Q458-F1
#
_entry.id   AF-A0A2D6Q458-F1
#
_cell.length_a   1.000
_cell.length_b   1.000
_cell.length_c   1.000
_cell.angle_alpha   90.00
_cell.angle_beta   90.00
_cell.angle_gamma   90.00
#
_symmetry.space_group_name_H-M   'P 1'
#
loop_
_entity.id
_entity.type
_entity.pdbx_description
1 polymer ?
#
loop_
_entity_poly.entity_id
_entity_poly.type
_entity_poly.pdbx_seq_one_letter_code
_entity_poly.pdbx_strand_id
1 'polypeptide(L)'
;MTKNIRKGNGFHWKDESETGFGLRETAGFVVDNLNTKELTQANNPYERLFILIRKTVEENESLCMDEEPDRLQLCQALADRLQKCNLIASPPVRYN
;
A
#
# COMPACT_ATOMS: atom_id res chain seq x y z
N MET A 1 7.56 -12.89 7.02
CA MET A 1 6.42 -12.50 6.15
C MET A 1 6.21 -11.00 6.32
N THR A 2 6.24 -10.21 5.23
CA THR A 2 6.10 -8.76 5.36
C THR A 2 4.63 -8.37 5.58
N LYS A 3 4.31 -7.81 6.75
CA LYS A 3 2.96 -7.28 7.03
C LYS A 3 2.98 -5.76 6.91
N ASN A 4 2.29 -5.23 5.90
CA ASN A 4 2.13 -3.80 5.68
C ASN A 4 0.82 -3.31 6.29
N ILE A 5 0.89 -2.33 7.20
CA ILE A 5 -0.27 -1.69 7.84
C ILE A 5 -0.28 -0.20 7.48
N ARG A 6 -1.27 0.21 6.68
CA ARG A 6 -1.47 1.58 6.23
C ARG A 6 -1.98 2.46 7.37
N LYS A 7 -1.41 3.66 7.48
CA LYS A 7 -1.86 4.73 8.39
C LYS A 7 -1.69 6.08 7.70
N GLY A 8 -2.81 6.65 7.24
CA GLY A 8 -2.85 7.98 6.61
C GLY A 8 -1.85 8.11 5.47
N ASN A 9 -0.83 8.95 5.67
CA ASN A 9 0.18 9.32 4.68
C ASN A 9 1.23 8.23 4.34
N GLY A 10 1.20 7.11 5.04
CA GLY A 10 2.23 6.09 4.94
C GLY A 10 1.78 4.69 5.36
N PHE A 11 2.69 3.73 5.30
CA PHE A 11 2.46 2.38 5.82
C PHE A 11 3.62 1.92 6.68
N HIS A 12 3.30 1.20 7.76
CA HIS A 12 4.25 0.46 8.57
C HIS A 12 4.53 -0.87 7.89
N TRP A 13 5.79 -1.25 7.78
CA TRP A 13 6.19 -2.59 7.38
C TRP A 13 6.91 -3.26 8.54
N LYS A 14 6.74 -4.57 8.63
CA LYS A 14 7.50 -5.45 9.52
C LYS A 14 8.01 -6.61 8.70
N ASP A 15 9.28 -6.94 8.86
CA ASP A 15 9.89 -8.13 8.28
C ASP A 15 10.58 -8.96 9.38
N GLU A 16 10.38 -10.26 9.29
CA GLU A 16 10.87 -11.25 10.24
C GLU A 16 11.80 -12.17 9.46
N SER A 17 13.08 -12.13 9.81
CA SER A 17 14.12 -12.95 9.18
C SER A 17 14.77 -13.85 10.23
N GLU A 18 14.87 -15.12 9.91
CA GLU A 18 15.57 -16.09 10.75
C GLU A 18 17.06 -16.02 10.42
N THR A 19 17.88 -15.72 11.42
CA THR A 19 19.34 -15.67 11.28
C THR A 19 19.96 -16.80 12.08
N GLY A 20 21.23 -17.13 11.84
CA GLY A 20 21.96 -18.13 12.64
C GLY A 20 22.07 -17.81 14.13
N PHE A 21 21.63 -16.62 14.57
CA PHE A 21 21.64 -16.15 15.96
C PHE A 21 20.22 -15.96 16.53
N GLY A 22 19.18 -16.38 15.83
CA GLY A 22 17.78 -16.26 16.25
C GLY A 22 16.92 -15.38 15.33
N LEU A 23 15.67 -15.15 15.75
CA LEU A 23 14.68 -14.36 15.02
C LEU A 23 15.06 -12.87 15.09
N ARG A 24 15.30 -12.25 13.93
CA ARG A 24 15.50 -10.81 13.81
C ARG A 24 14.25 -10.18 13.24
N GLU A 25 13.64 -9.32 14.04
CA GLU A 25 12.56 -8.45 13.61
C GLU A 25 13.12 -7.11 13.13
N THR A 26 12.71 -6.67 11.95
CA THR A 26 12.98 -5.33 11.43
C THR A 26 11.66 -4.66 11.07
N ALA A 27 11.55 -3.37 11.36
CA ALA A 27 10.33 -2.61 11.10
C ALA A 27 10.68 -1.19 10.67
N GLY A 28 9.76 -0.57 9.94
CA GLY A 28 9.90 0.82 9.53
C GLY A 28 8.58 1.42 9.07
N PHE A 29 8.63 2.70 8.71
CA PHE A 29 7.50 3.44 8.17
C PHE A 29 7.92 4.08 6.84
N VAL A 30 7.09 3.91 5.81
CA VAL A 30 7.29 4.50 4.49
C VAL A 30 6.19 5.52 4.25
N VAL A 31 6.59 6.76 3.95
CA VAL A 31 5.68 7.86 3.57
C VAL A 31 5.54 7.87 2.05
N ASP A 32 4.31 7.85 1.53
CA ASP A 32 4.05 7.92 0.09
C ASP A 32 2.93 8.92 -0.32
N ASN A 33 2.15 9.39 0.66
CA ASN A 33 1.02 10.31 0.49
C ASN A 33 -0.05 9.82 -0.49
N LEU A 34 -0.20 8.50 -0.69
CA LEU A 34 -1.19 7.96 -1.63
C LEU A 34 -2.64 8.20 -1.20
N ASN A 35 -2.86 8.52 0.07
CA ASN A 35 -4.17 8.92 0.59
C ASN A 35 -4.63 10.29 0.06
N THR A 36 -3.70 11.20 -0.27
CA THR A 36 -4.04 12.56 -0.75
C THR A 36 -3.60 12.81 -2.18
N LYS A 37 -2.71 12.00 -2.75
CA LYS A 37 -2.24 12.15 -4.13
C LYS A 37 -3.38 12.08 -5.13
N GLU A 38 -3.26 12.94 -6.13
CA GLU A 38 -4.08 12.93 -7.33
C GLU A 38 -3.51 11.98 -8.39
N LEU A 39 -4.38 11.52 -9.30
CA LEU A 39 -4.00 10.55 -10.34
C LEU A 39 -2.88 11.10 -11.25
N THR A 40 -2.83 12.42 -11.46
CA THR A 40 -1.81 13.11 -12.24
C THR A 40 -0.43 13.11 -11.57
N GLN A 41 -0.37 12.92 -10.25
CA GLN A 41 0.86 12.89 -9.45
C GLN A 41 1.43 11.47 -9.31
N ALA A 42 0.74 10.47 -9.87
CA ALA A 42 1.13 9.07 -9.75
C ALA A 42 2.35 8.74 -10.62
N ASN A 43 3.41 8.26 -9.97
CA ASN A 43 4.70 8.02 -10.63
C ASN A 43 4.81 6.66 -11.30
N ASN A 44 3.94 5.71 -10.96
CA ASN A 44 4.02 4.35 -11.45
C ASN A 44 2.61 3.71 -11.52
N PRO A 45 2.46 2.56 -12.20
CA PRO A 45 1.18 1.88 -12.35
C PRO A 45 0.54 1.47 -11.02
N TYR A 46 1.34 1.11 -10.01
CA TYR A 46 0.86 0.79 -8.67
C TYR A 46 0.20 2.00 -8.00
N GLU A 47 0.87 3.15 -7.99
CA GLU A 47 0.31 4.39 -7.42
C GLU A 47 -0.99 4.79 -8.14
N ARG A 48 -1.00 4.67 -9.48
CA ARG A 48 -2.20 4.97 -10.29
C ARG A 48 -3.36 4.08 -9.90
N LEU A 49 -3.12 2.77 -9.78
CA LEU A 49 -4.14 1.81 -9.41
C LEU A 49 -4.68 2.08 -8.00
N PHE A 50 -3.78 2.31 -7.03
CA PHE A 50 -4.18 2.63 -5.66
C PHE A 50 -5.10 3.86 -5.63
N ILE A 51 -4.70 4.95 -6.29
CA ILE A 51 -5.45 6.21 -6.31
C ILE A 51 -6.81 6.00 -7.01
N LEU A 52 -6.86 5.20 -8.07
CA LEU A 52 -8.10 4.89 -8.78
C LEU A 52 -9.07 4.13 -7.88
N ILE A 53 -8.60 3.06 -7.21
CA ILE A 53 -9.43 2.29 -6.27
C ILE A 53 -9.92 3.18 -5.13
N ARG A 54 -9.03 4.00 -4.55
CA ARG A 54 -9.37 4.95 -3.48
C ARG A 54 -10.53 5.86 -3.90
N LYS A 55 -10.42 6.49 -5.08
CA LYS A 55 -11.48 7.35 -5.61
C LYS A 55 -12.79 6.61 -5.85
N THR A 56 -12.74 5.45 -6.49
CA THR A 56 -13.94 4.63 -6.75
C THR A 56 -14.66 4.22 -5.46
N VAL A 57 -13.89 3.94 -4.40
CA VAL A 57 -14.42 3.58 -3.10
C VAL A 57 -15.00 4.80 -2.36
N GLU A 58 -14.32 5.95 -2.43
CA GLU A 58 -14.80 7.22 -1.84
C GLU A 58 -16.09 7.72 -2.52
N GLU A 59 -16.23 7.50 -3.82
CA GLU A 59 -17.45 7.84 -4.59
C GLU A 59 -18.62 6.88 -4.32
N ASN A 60 -18.35 5.68 -3.79
CA ASN A 60 -19.37 4.70 -3.45
C ASN A 60 -19.71 4.75 -1.95
N GLU A 61 -20.65 5.64 -1.59
CA GLU A 61 -21.19 5.76 -0.23
C GLU A 61 -21.74 4.44 0.33
N SER A 62 -22.13 3.51 -0.54
CA SER A 62 -22.66 2.18 -0.17
C SER A 62 -21.63 1.20 0.39
N LEU A 63 -20.33 1.47 0.25
CA LEU A 63 -19.28 0.55 0.68
C LEU A 63 -19.03 0.54 2.20
N CYS A 64 -19.80 1.31 3.00
CA CYS A 64 -19.83 1.32 4.48
C CYS A 64 -18.44 1.13 5.13
N MET A 65 -17.42 1.81 4.62
CA MET A 65 -16.10 1.88 5.24
C MET A 65 -15.95 3.26 5.87
N ASP A 66 -16.51 3.37 7.08
CA ASP A 66 -16.57 4.61 7.85
C ASP A 66 -15.17 5.07 8.28
N GLU A 67 -14.25 4.14 8.50
CA GLU A 67 -12.88 4.43 8.91
C GLU A 67 -11.93 4.56 7.70
N GLU A 68 -11.31 5.74 7.56
CA GLU A 68 -10.29 6.02 6.52
C GLU A 68 -9.15 4.99 6.51
N PRO A 69 -8.56 4.57 7.65
CA PRO A 69 -7.48 3.57 7.65
C PRO A 69 -7.88 2.25 6.99
N ASP A 70 -9.09 1.77 7.24
CA ASP A 70 -9.60 0.52 6.69
C ASP A 70 -9.82 0.62 5.18
N ARG A 71 -10.40 1.74 4.74
CA ARG A 71 -10.54 2.06 3.31
C ARG A 71 -9.19 2.06 2.59
N LEU A 72 -8.20 2.76 3.14
CA LEU A 72 -6.87 2.83 2.54
C LEU A 72 -6.13 1.48 2.60
N GLN A 73 -6.35 0.70 3.65
CA GLN A 73 -5.79 -0.64 3.78
C GLN A 73 -6.38 -1.60 2.73
N LEU A 74 -7.68 -1.49 2.43
CA LEU A 74 -8.30 -2.24 1.33
C LEU A 74 -7.69 -1.85 -0.03
N CYS A 75 -7.53 -0.54 -0.29
CA CYS A 75 -6.92 -0.05 -1.52
C CYS A 75 -5.51 -0.61 -1.70
N GLN A 76 -4.72 -0.63 -0.63
CA GLN A 76 -3.38 -1.22 -0.64
C GLN A 76 -3.43 -2.72 -0.89
N ALA A 77 -4.31 -3.45 -0.21
CA ALA A 77 -4.43 -4.89 -0.36
C ALA A 77 -4.84 -5.31 -1.79
N LEU A 78 -5.72 -4.55 -2.44
CA LEU A 78 -6.11 -4.77 -3.83
C LEU A 78 -4.97 -4.47 -4.80
N ALA A 79 -4.28 -3.34 -4.62
CA ALA A 79 -3.12 -2.99 -5.44
C ALA A 79 -1.99 -4.03 -5.31
N ASP A 80 -1.67 -4.45 -4.08
CA ASP A 80 -0.68 -5.48 -3.78
C ASP A 80 -1.04 -6.83 -4.43
N ARG A 81 -2.32 -7.23 -4.38
CA ARG A 81 -2.79 -8.48 -5.02
C ARG A 81 -2.66 -8.42 -6.53
N LEU A 82 -3.10 -7.33 -7.15
CA LEU A 82 -3.01 -7.16 -8.60
C LEU A 82 -1.54 -7.13 -9.07
N GLN A 83 -0.65 -6.55 -8.27
CA GLN A 83 0.78 -6.60 -8.51
C GLN A 83 1.35 -8.02 -8.37
N LYS A 84 1.00 -8.75 -7.30
CA LYS A 84 1.45 -10.14 -7.10
C LYS A 84 0.96 -11.09 -8.18
N CYS A 85 -0.20 -10.81 -8.76
CA CYS A 85 -0.75 -11.53 -9.92
C CYS A 85 -0.13 -11.09 -11.26
N ASN A 86 0.86 -10.20 -11.27
CA ASN A 86 1.47 -9.61 -12.46
C ASN A 86 0.47 -8.92 -13.42
N LEU A 87 -0.66 -8.43 -12.88
CA LEU A 87 -1.67 -7.69 -13.65
C LEU A 87 -1.34 -6.19 -13.77
N ILE A 88 -0.40 -5.72 -12.95
CA ILE A 88 0.22 -4.39 -13.06
C ILE A 88 1.73 -4.53 -12.92
N ALA A 89 2.47 -3.67 -13.62
CA ALA A 89 3.93 -3.67 -13.53
C ALA A 89 4.39 -3.32 -12.11
N SER A 90 5.40 -4.04 -11.62
CA SER A 90 6.06 -3.73 -10.35
C SER A 90 6.60 -2.29 -10.38
N PRO A 91 6.46 -1.53 -9.28
CA PRO A 91 7.14 -0.25 -9.18
C PRO A 91 8.65 -0.50 -9.29
N PRO A 92 9.39 0.40 -9.97
CA PRO A 92 10.83 0.27 -10.06
C PRO A 92 11.41 0.26 -8.64
N VAL A 93 12.22 -0.77 -8.33
CA VAL A 93 12.99 -0.82 -7.09
C VAL A 93 13.96 0.35 -7.12
N ARG A 94 13.67 1.42 -6.37
CA ARG A 94 14.62 2.51 -6.19
C ARG A 94 15.63 2.07 -5.13
N TYR A 95 16.80 1.63 -5.59
CA TYR A 95 17.97 1.55 -4.73
C TYR A 95 18.38 2.99 -4.38
N ASN A 96 18.28 3.34 -3.09
CA ASN A 96 18.92 4.53 -2.54
C ASN A 96 20.38 4.21 -2.25
#